data_AF-A0A519HK03-F1
#
_entry.id   AF-A0A519HK03-F1
#
_cell.length_a   1.000
_cell.length_b   1.000
_cell.length_c   1.000
_cell.angle_alpha   90.00
_cell.angle_beta   90.00
_cell.angle_gamma   90.00
#
_symmetry.space_group_name_H-M   'P 1'
#
loop_
_entity.id
_entity.type
_entity.pdbx_description
1 polymer ?
#
loop_
_entity_poly.entity_id
_entity_poly.type
_entity_poly.pdbx_seq_one_letter_code
_entity_poly.pdbx_strand_id
1 'polypeptide(L)'
;MRLIFIVSAALFAAACAHGEAPMSAGPPDFARIETTPAPNAAYYADCIGQAAAQGAYGRAADADTDMVLFTCTGTPARLFYDALGPRSAAVGSEVVVGARTYRSTNPVQANLFGVDYCWVDGGTYECTISLNAGTFLRP
;
A
#
# COMPACT_ATOMS: atom_id res chain seq x y z
N MET A 1 14.17 -1.99 -66.63
CA MET A 1 15.30 -1.22 -66.07
C MET A 1 15.24 -1.36 -64.56
N ARG A 2 16.22 -2.06 -63.98
CA ARG A 2 16.35 -2.30 -62.54
C ARG A 2 16.67 -1.00 -61.83
N LEU A 3 16.05 -0.73 -60.68
CA LEU A 3 16.59 0.16 -59.65
C LEU A 3 16.18 -0.39 -58.28
N ILE A 4 17.15 -1.05 -57.66
CA ILE A 4 17.18 -1.43 -56.25
C ILE A 4 17.53 -0.17 -55.48
N PHE A 5 16.74 0.20 -54.48
CA PHE A 5 17.19 1.09 -53.41
C PHE A 5 16.84 0.47 -52.05
N ILE A 6 17.91 0.11 -51.35
CA ILE A 6 17.98 -0.34 -49.96
C ILE A 6 17.81 0.90 -49.08
N VAL A 7 16.84 0.92 -48.15
CA VAL A 7 16.86 1.85 -47.02
C VAL A 7 16.36 1.17 -45.75
N SER A 8 17.34 0.79 -44.93
CA SER A 8 17.41 0.98 -43.48
C SER A 8 16.29 0.44 -42.58
N ALA A 9 16.60 -0.69 -41.93
CA ALA A 9 15.99 -1.14 -40.70
C ALA A 9 16.20 -0.09 -39.58
N ALA A 10 15.20 0.75 -39.32
CA ALA A 10 15.12 1.53 -38.11
C ALA A 10 14.60 0.63 -36.98
N LEU A 11 15.51 -0.12 -36.35
CA LEU A 11 15.32 -0.69 -35.03
C LEU A 11 15.16 0.48 -34.04
N PHE A 12 13.92 0.90 -33.81
CA PHE A 12 13.59 1.73 -32.66
C PHE A 12 13.71 0.86 -31.41
N ALA A 13 14.93 0.77 -30.89
CA ALA A 13 15.17 0.40 -29.51
C ALA A 13 14.53 1.49 -28.64
N ALA A 14 13.26 1.31 -28.28
CA ALA A 14 12.67 1.96 -27.12
C ALA A 14 13.35 1.34 -25.89
N ALA A 15 14.59 1.76 -25.62
CA ALA A 15 15.24 1.51 -24.36
C ALA A 15 14.42 2.25 -23.30
N CYS A 16 13.67 1.49 -22.52
CA CYS A 16 13.02 1.98 -21.33
C CYS A 16 14.10 2.57 -20.41
N ALA A 17 14.24 3.89 -20.44
CA ALA A 17 14.99 4.64 -19.45
C ALA A 17 14.24 4.51 -18.12
N HIS A 18 14.49 3.41 -17.43
CA HIS A 18 14.22 3.29 -16.00
C HIS A 18 15.25 4.19 -15.34
N GLY A 19 14.89 5.46 -15.16
CA GLY A 19 15.72 6.41 -14.44
C GLY A 19 15.92 5.88 -13.03
N GLU A 20 17.11 5.37 -12.75
CA GLU A 20 17.58 5.14 -11.39
C GLU A 20 17.36 6.44 -10.63
N ALA A 21 16.61 6.39 -9.53
CA ALA A 21 16.43 7.54 -8.67
C ALA A 21 17.82 8.10 -8.33
N PRO A 22 18.07 9.41 -8.47
CA PRO A 22 19.39 9.97 -8.27
C PRO A 22 19.86 9.60 -6.87
N MET A 23 20.91 8.80 -6.79
CA MET A 23 21.55 8.50 -5.51
C MET A 23 22.06 9.81 -4.94
N SER A 24 21.58 10.18 -3.75
CA SER A 24 22.05 11.38 -3.06
C SER A 24 23.57 11.27 -2.86
N ALA A 25 24.31 12.22 -3.43
CA ALA A 25 25.78 12.21 -3.45
C ALA A 25 26.43 12.70 -2.13
N GLY A 26 25.64 12.94 -1.09
CA GLY A 26 26.11 13.39 0.22
C GLY A 26 26.12 12.29 1.28
N PRO A 27 26.78 12.50 2.44
CA PRO A 27 26.60 11.62 3.59
C PRO A 27 25.11 11.56 3.99
N PRO A 28 24.63 10.44 4.56
CA PRO A 28 23.26 10.34 5.04
C PRO A 28 22.94 11.43 6.07
N ASP A 29 21.78 12.06 5.91
CA ASP A 29 21.25 13.02 6.89
C ASP A 29 20.44 12.28 7.96
N PHE A 30 20.82 12.47 9.22
CA PHE A 30 20.15 11.88 10.39
C PHE A 30 19.36 12.93 11.19
N ALA A 31 19.13 14.12 10.63
CA ALA A 31 18.25 15.10 11.23
C ALA A 31 16.84 14.51 11.46
N ARG A 32 16.19 14.96 12.53
CA ARG A 32 14.80 14.59 12.79
C ARG A 32 13.93 15.07 11.64
N ILE A 33 13.00 14.22 11.20
CA ILE A 33 11.96 14.58 10.24
C ILE A 33 10.90 15.41 10.97
N GLU A 34 10.69 16.65 10.53
CA GLU A 34 9.61 17.51 11.00
C GLU A 34 8.25 16.98 10.55
N THR A 35 7.26 17.01 11.45
CA THR A 35 5.91 16.49 11.17
C THR A 35 4.89 17.62 11.07
N THR A 36 3.84 17.37 10.28
CA THR A 36 2.66 18.24 10.23
C THR A 36 1.44 17.44 10.68
N PRO A 37 0.37 18.09 11.16
CA PRO A 37 -0.86 17.39 11.51
C PRO A 37 -1.40 16.61 10.31
N ALA A 38 -1.65 15.31 10.51
CA ALA A 38 -2.16 14.42 9.49
C ALA A 38 -3.64 14.09 9.80
N PRO A 39 -4.60 14.63 9.03
CA PRO A 39 -5.99 14.21 9.12
C PRO A 39 -6.08 12.68 8.97
N ASN A 40 -6.96 12.05 9.75
CA ASN A 40 -7.19 10.60 9.77
C ASN A 40 -6.06 9.73 10.38
N ALA A 41 -4.90 10.31 10.75
CA ALA A 41 -3.81 9.53 11.38
C ALA A 41 -4.22 8.89 12.72
N ALA A 42 -5.20 9.46 13.42
CA ALA A 42 -5.75 8.87 14.64
C ALA A 42 -6.33 7.47 14.40
N TYR A 43 -6.98 7.21 13.26
CA TYR A 43 -7.54 5.89 12.96
C TYR A 43 -6.45 4.81 12.79
N TYR A 44 -5.29 5.21 12.23
CA TYR A 44 -4.13 4.34 12.18
C TYR A 44 -3.60 4.02 13.58
N ALA A 45 -3.42 5.06 14.40
CA ALA A 45 -2.92 4.90 15.76
C ALA A 45 -3.85 4.03 16.63
N ASP A 46 -5.17 4.23 16.55
CA ASP A 46 -6.15 3.46 17.29
C ASP A 46 -6.15 1.98 16.86
N CYS A 47 -6.08 1.72 15.56
CA CYS A 47 -6.04 0.37 15.02
C CYS A 47 -4.75 -0.36 15.40
N ILE A 48 -3.58 0.27 15.21
CA ILE A 48 -2.28 -0.29 15.61
C ILE A 48 -2.24 -0.51 17.13
N GLY A 49 -2.72 0.47 17.91
CA GLY A 49 -2.76 0.39 19.37
C GLY A 49 -3.61 -0.77 19.87
N GLN A 50 -4.80 -0.96 19.29
CA GLN A 50 -5.65 -2.10 19.60
C GLN A 50 -4.99 -3.42 19.19
N ALA A 51 -4.46 -3.51 17.97
CA ALA A 51 -3.80 -4.70 17.46
C ALA A 51 -2.62 -5.12 18.35
N ALA A 52 -1.78 -4.16 18.74
CA ALA A 52 -0.66 -4.39 19.64
C ALA A 52 -1.12 -4.88 21.02
N ALA A 53 -2.15 -4.26 21.61
CA ALA A 53 -2.69 -4.66 22.90
C ALA A 53 -3.26 -6.08 22.91
N GLN A 54 -3.72 -6.58 21.76
CA GLN A 54 -4.33 -7.90 21.61
C GLN A 54 -3.38 -8.96 21.03
N GLY A 55 -2.16 -8.58 20.66
CA GLY A 55 -1.26 -9.47 19.92
C GLY A 55 -1.74 -9.81 18.50
N ALA A 56 -2.63 -8.98 17.92
CA ALA A 56 -3.22 -9.17 16.60
C ALA A 56 -2.32 -8.54 15.50
N TYR A 57 -1.08 -9.00 15.43
CA TYR A 57 -0.14 -8.60 14.39
C TYR A 57 0.64 -9.81 13.86
N GLY A 58 1.02 -9.75 12.59
CA GLY A 58 1.69 -10.85 11.90
C GLY A 58 2.60 -10.38 10.78
N ARG A 59 3.30 -11.33 10.17
CA ARG A 59 4.14 -11.09 8.98
C ARG A 59 3.38 -11.48 7.72
N ALA A 60 3.41 -10.61 6.72
CA ALA A 60 3.14 -10.98 5.34
C ALA A 60 4.41 -10.80 4.51
N ALA A 61 4.60 -11.66 3.51
CA ALA A 61 5.75 -11.61 2.63
C ALA A 61 5.33 -11.74 1.16
N ASP A 62 6.03 -11.01 0.31
CA ASP A 62 6.10 -11.22 -1.14
C ASP A 62 7.58 -11.41 -1.52
N ALA A 63 7.88 -11.64 -2.80
CA ALA A 63 9.21 -12.03 -3.31
C ALA A 63 10.37 -11.25 -2.66
N ASP A 64 10.24 -9.92 -2.58
CA ASP A 64 11.30 -9.02 -2.13
C ASP A 64 10.88 -8.10 -0.97
N THR A 65 9.71 -8.31 -0.35
CA THR A 65 9.20 -7.40 0.67
C THR A 65 8.53 -8.15 1.81
N ASP A 66 8.82 -7.71 3.02
CA ASP A 66 8.29 -8.25 4.27
C ASP A 66 7.59 -7.13 5.02
N MET A 67 6.34 -7.38 5.42
CA MET A 67 5.47 -6.41 6.07
C MET A 67 4.98 -6.93 7.42
N VAL A 68 4.89 -6.02 8.39
CA VAL A 68 4.09 -6.25 9.60
C VAL A 68 2.67 -5.82 9.28
N LEU A 69 1.72 -6.72 9.53
CA LEU A 69 0.30 -6.46 9.43
C LEU A 69 -0.28 -6.29 10.84
N PHE A 70 -0.98 -5.20 11.09
CA PHE A 70 -1.74 -4.96 12.33
C PHE A 70 -3.22 -5.05 12.04
N THR A 71 -3.95 -5.92 12.74
CA THR A 71 -5.39 -6.11 12.54
C THR A 71 -6.18 -5.64 13.75
N CYS A 72 -7.14 -4.75 13.51
CA CYS A 72 -8.09 -4.27 14.51
C CYS A 72 -9.53 -4.62 14.10
N THR A 73 -10.42 -4.69 15.08
CA THR A 73 -11.84 -5.05 14.89
C THR A 73 -12.76 -4.16 15.72
N GLY A 74 -14.07 -4.25 15.50
CA GLY A 74 -15.06 -3.55 16.31
C GLY A 74 -15.01 -2.03 16.10
N THR A 75 -15.04 -1.25 17.19
CA THR A 75 -15.15 0.22 17.11
C THR A 75 -14.01 0.89 16.34
N PRO A 76 -12.72 0.63 16.61
CA PRO A 76 -11.64 1.22 15.81
C PRO A 76 -11.75 0.90 14.32
N ALA A 77 -12.04 -0.35 13.98
CA ALA A 77 -12.19 -0.78 12.59
C ALA A 77 -13.40 -0.11 11.92
N ARG A 78 -14.54 0.00 12.60
CA ARG A 78 -15.72 0.71 12.07
C ARG A 78 -15.41 2.17 11.78
N LEU A 79 -14.81 2.88 12.73
CA LEU A 79 -14.48 4.30 12.56
C LEU A 79 -13.51 4.51 11.39
N PHE A 80 -12.52 3.62 11.25
CA PHE A 80 -11.59 3.69 10.13
C PHE A 80 -12.27 3.37 8.79
N TYR A 81 -13.08 2.31 8.73
CA TYR A 81 -13.87 1.96 7.54
C TYR A 81 -14.78 3.10 7.07
N ASP A 82 -15.45 3.77 8.02
CA ASP A 82 -16.31 4.93 7.74
C ASP A 82 -15.49 6.10 7.20
N ALA A 83 -14.34 6.39 7.82
CA ALA A 83 -13.43 7.46 7.40
C ALA A 83 -12.78 7.20 6.03
N LEU A 84 -12.60 5.94 5.62
CA LEU A 84 -12.08 5.58 4.31
C LEU A 84 -13.07 5.88 3.18
N GLY A 85 -14.38 5.89 3.44
CA GLY A 85 -15.42 5.98 2.42
C GLY A 85 -15.21 7.06 1.34
N PRO A 86 -14.99 8.34 1.72
CA PRO A 86 -14.75 9.40 0.73
C PRO A 86 -13.51 9.15 -0.14
N ARG A 87 -12.42 8.68 0.48
CA ARG A 87 -11.16 8.39 -0.22
C ARG A 87 -11.32 7.19 -1.15
N SER A 88 -11.92 6.10 -0.67
CA SER A 88 -12.09 4.88 -1.45
C SER A 88 -12.99 5.08 -2.66
N ALA A 89 -14.07 5.84 -2.49
CA ALA A 89 -14.91 6.26 -3.61
C ALA A 89 -14.12 7.09 -4.64
N ALA A 90 -13.29 8.04 -4.18
CA ALA A 90 -12.53 8.91 -5.07
C ALA A 90 -11.46 8.20 -5.92
N VAL A 91 -10.89 7.09 -5.44
CA VAL A 91 -9.88 6.32 -6.20
C VAL A 91 -10.36 4.98 -6.73
N GLY A 92 -11.65 4.67 -6.58
CA GLY A 92 -12.20 3.39 -7.04
C GLY A 92 -11.61 2.18 -6.29
N SER A 93 -11.33 2.33 -5.00
CA SER A 93 -10.80 1.27 -4.14
C SER A 93 -11.84 0.72 -3.15
N GLU A 94 -13.12 0.96 -3.42
CA GLU A 94 -14.24 0.26 -2.80
C GLU A 94 -14.66 -0.90 -3.69
N VAL A 95 -14.68 -2.12 -3.15
CA VAL A 95 -15.00 -3.34 -3.90
C VAL A 95 -15.88 -4.26 -3.07
N VAL A 96 -16.90 -4.84 -3.68
CA VAL A 96 -17.74 -5.87 -3.05
C VAL A 96 -17.25 -7.25 -3.50
N VAL A 97 -16.94 -8.13 -2.55
CA VAL A 97 -16.51 -9.51 -2.78
C VAL A 97 -17.34 -10.44 -1.90
N GLY A 98 -18.29 -11.15 -2.49
CA GLY A 98 -19.25 -11.94 -1.74
C GLY A 98 -20.13 -11.06 -0.84
N ALA A 99 -20.20 -11.38 0.46
CA ALA A 99 -20.93 -10.58 1.46
C ALA A 99 -20.13 -9.38 1.99
N ARG A 100 -18.84 -9.29 1.64
CA ARG A 100 -17.94 -8.26 2.17
C ARG A 100 -17.87 -7.06 1.26
N THR A 101 -17.93 -5.87 1.85
CA THR A 101 -17.51 -4.63 1.19
C THR A 101 -16.14 -4.24 1.72
N TYR A 102 -15.17 -4.12 0.82
CA TYR A 102 -13.81 -3.69 1.09
C TYR A 102 -13.65 -2.22 0.75
N ARG A 103 -12.86 -1.50 1.56
CA ARG A 103 -12.36 -0.16 1.27
C ARG A 103 -10.88 -0.11 1.58
N SER A 104 -10.09 0.46 0.67
CA SER A 104 -8.66 0.62 0.90
C SER A 104 -8.14 2.02 0.59
N THR A 105 -6.98 2.36 1.14
CA THR A 105 -6.34 3.67 0.95
C THR A 105 -5.85 3.90 -0.48
N ASN A 106 -5.54 2.79 -1.19
CA ASN A 106 -5.11 2.75 -2.58
C ASN A 106 -5.82 1.63 -3.36
N PRO A 107 -5.92 1.73 -4.70
CA PRO A 107 -6.47 0.67 -5.54
C PRO A 107 -5.68 -0.62 -5.42
N VAL A 108 -6.39 -1.73 -5.19
CA VAL A 108 -5.83 -3.08 -5.16
C VAL A 108 -5.43 -3.49 -6.58
N GLN A 109 -4.15 -3.81 -6.79
CA GLN A 109 -3.64 -4.18 -8.13
C GLN A 109 -3.77 -5.68 -8.40
N ALA A 110 -3.21 -6.50 -7.51
CA ALA A 110 -3.23 -7.96 -7.63
C ALA A 110 -3.80 -8.61 -6.38
N ASN A 111 -3.42 -8.11 -5.20
CA ASN A 111 -3.86 -8.59 -3.90
C ASN A 111 -3.72 -7.45 -2.87
N LEU A 112 -4.08 -7.73 -1.61
CA LEU A 112 -4.09 -6.75 -0.50
C LEU A 112 -2.70 -6.44 0.09
N PHE A 113 -1.62 -7.03 -0.46
CA PHE A 113 -0.27 -6.80 0.04
C PHE A 113 0.15 -5.34 -0.15
N GLY A 114 0.61 -4.71 0.93
CA GLY A 114 1.04 -3.30 0.91
C GLY A 114 -0.08 -2.27 0.84
N VAL A 115 -1.33 -2.71 0.96
CA VAL A 115 -2.48 -1.83 0.97
C VAL A 115 -3.07 -1.84 2.39
N ASP A 116 -3.35 -0.66 2.94
CA ASP A 116 -4.18 -0.57 4.15
C ASP A 116 -5.65 -0.69 3.73
N TYR A 117 -6.37 -1.62 4.35
CA TYR A 117 -7.74 -1.90 3.97
C TYR A 117 -8.61 -2.20 5.17
N CYS A 118 -9.90 -2.00 4.99
CA CYS A 118 -10.96 -2.40 5.90
C CYS A 118 -12.01 -3.18 5.13
N TRP A 119 -12.72 -4.07 5.81
CA TRP A 119 -13.92 -4.69 5.27
C TRP A 119 -15.06 -4.72 6.28
N VAL A 120 -16.27 -4.77 5.76
CA VAL A 120 -17.51 -4.97 6.53
C VAL A 120 -18.30 -6.16 5.99
N ASP A 121 -18.85 -6.97 6.89
CA ASP A 121 -19.80 -8.06 6.61
C ASP A 121 -20.85 -8.14 7.72
N GLY A 122 -22.12 -7.90 7.38
CA GLY A 122 -23.22 -8.02 8.35
C GLY A 122 -23.06 -7.16 9.62
N GLY A 123 -22.32 -6.05 9.54
CA GLY A 123 -22.01 -5.18 10.69
C GLY A 123 -20.75 -5.55 11.47
N THR A 124 -20.05 -6.61 11.08
CA THR A 124 -18.69 -6.92 11.56
C THR A 124 -17.68 -6.10 10.75
N TYR A 125 -16.80 -5.38 11.46
CA TYR A 125 -15.75 -4.55 10.85
C TYR A 125 -14.38 -5.06 11.26
N GLU A 126 -13.47 -5.11 10.29
CA GLU A 126 -12.05 -5.40 10.47
C GLU A 126 -11.23 -4.50 9.56
N CYS A 127 -10.09 -4.04 10.07
CA CYS A 127 -9.10 -3.31 9.29
C CYS A 127 -7.71 -3.89 9.49
N THR A 128 -6.91 -3.84 8.44
CA THR A 128 -5.50 -4.25 8.44
C THR A 128 -4.64 -3.09 7.94
N ILE A 129 -3.62 -2.74 8.72
CA ILE A 129 -2.59 -1.76 8.37
C ILE A 129 -1.30 -2.50 8.03
N SER A 130 -0.68 -2.14 6.91
CA SER A 130 0.52 -2.78 6.40
C SER A 130 1.73 -1.84 6.56
N LEU A 131 2.74 -2.25 7.33
CA LEU A 131 4.00 -1.51 7.48
C LEU A 131 5.16 -2.31 6.88
N ASN A 132 5.90 -1.71 5.96
CA ASN A 132 7.11 -2.31 5.42
C ASN A 132 8.19 -2.36 6.50
N ALA A 133 8.67 -3.57 6.81
CA ALA A 133 9.74 -3.80 7.77
C ALA A 133 10.97 -4.46 7.12
N GLY A 134 10.87 -4.83 5.84
CA GLY A 134 11.93 -5.50 5.11
C GLY A 134 12.44 -6.76 5.82
N THR A 135 13.70 -7.11 5.56
CA THR A 135 14.29 -8.35 6.07
C THR A 135 14.42 -8.41 7.59
N PHE A 136 14.09 -7.34 8.32
CA PHE A 136 14.09 -7.31 9.79
C PHE A 136 13.16 -8.36 10.41
N LEU A 137 12.09 -8.75 9.71
CA LEU A 137 11.14 -9.77 10.20
C LEU A 137 11.59 -11.21 9.92
N ARG A 138 12.75 -11.41 9.31
CA ARG A 138 13.32 -12.73 9.07
C ARG A 138 14.10 -13.17 10.33
N PRO A 139 14.02 -14.45 10.71
CA PRO A 139 14.80 -14.98 11.83
C PRO A 139 16.31 -14.94 11.56
#